data_AF-A0A8T4M5M6-F1
#
_entry.id   AF-A0A8T4M5M6-F1
#
_cell.length_a   1.000
_cell.length_b   1.000
_cell.length_c   1.000
_cell.angle_alpha   90.00
_cell.angle_beta   90.00
_cell.angle_gamma   90.00
#
_symmetry.space_group_name_H-M   'P 1'
#
loop_
_entity.id
_entity.type
_entity.pdbx_description
1 polymer ?
#
loop_
_entity_poly.entity_id
_entity_poly.type
_entity_poly.pdbx_seq_one_letter_code
_entity_poly.pdbx_strand_id
1 'polypeptide(L)' 'MSLPIIEIPKELKKSLEVYRDIFTKPQFNHFQNLITGIIVSDNKTIQEINDCFGKKKPKQFKQVYDPF' A
#
# COMPACT_ATOMS: atom_id res chain seq x y z
N MET A 1 -0.32 8.83 -12.99
CA MET A 1 -1.59 8.16 -12.60
C MET A 1 -1.27 6.69 -12.51
N SER A 2 -0.95 6.19 -11.32
CA SER A 2 -0.67 4.77 -11.11
C SER A 2 -1.98 3.99 -11.07
N LEU A 3 -1.99 2.81 -11.69
CA LEU A 3 -3.14 1.91 -11.62
C LEU A 3 -3.28 1.40 -10.17
N PRO A 4 -4.50 1.34 -9.61
CA PRO A 4 -4.70 0.84 -8.26
C PRO A 4 -4.26 -0.63 -8.17
N ILE A 5 -3.41 -0.94 -7.20
CA ILE A 5 -2.92 -2.30 -6.93
C ILE A 5 -4.01 -3.03 -6.17
N ILE A 6 -4.74 -3.90 -6.88
CA ILE A 6 -5.80 -4.74 -6.30
C ILE A 6 -5.19 -5.94 -5.56
N GLU A 7 -4.10 -6.49 -6.09
CA GLU A 7 -3.33 -7.55 -5.46
C GLU A 7 -1.85 -7.52 -5.90
N ILE A 8 -0.99 -8.12 -5.08
CA ILE A 8 0.42 -8.34 -5.43
C ILE A 8 0.52 -9.54 -6.39
N PRO A 9 1.23 -9.42 -7.54
CA PRO A 9 1.45 -10.51 -8.48
C PRO A 9 2.02 -11.78 -7.82
N LYS A 10 1.58 -12.96 -8.29
CA LYS A 10 1.97 -14.25 -7.69
C LYS A 10 3.47 -14.52 -7.80
N GLU A 11 4.06 -14.11 -8.90
CA GLU A 11 5.49 -14.20 -9.19
C GLU A 11 6.28 -13.39 -8.16
N LEU A 12 5.84 -12.17 -7.89
CA LEU A 12 6.46 -11.30 -6.90
C LEU A 12 6.31 -11.87 -5.49
N LYS A 13 5.14 -12.42 -5.13
CA LYS A 13 4.95 -13.11 -3.84
C LYS A 13 5.96 -14.26 -3.66
N LYS A 14 6.11 -15.11 -4.69
CA LYS A 14 7.09 -16.22 -4.66
C LYS A 14 8.51 -15.72 -4.48
N SER A 15 8.91 -14.67 -5.21
CA SER A 15 10.24 -14.08 -5.08
C SER A 15 10.51 -13.48 -3.69
N LEU A 16 9.47 -12.95 -3.03
CA LEU A 16 9.60 -12.34 -1.70
C LEU A 16 9.50 -13.36 -0.56
N GLU A 17 9.05 -14.58 -0.82
CA GLU A 17 8.85 -15.62 0.21
C GLU A 17 10.16 -16.00 0.91
N VAL A 18 11.31 -15.82 0.26
CA VAL A 18 12.64 -16.05 0.87
C VAL A 18 12.90 -15.14 2.08
N TYR A 19 12.19 -14.02 2.21
CA TYR A 19 12.29 -13.10 3.34
C TYR A 19 11.27 -13.39 4.45
N ARG A 20 10.40 -14.40 4.30
CA ARG A 20 9.27 -14.67 5.19
C ARG A 20 9.70 -14.82 6.65
N ASP A 21 10.82 -15.51 6.88
CA ASP A 21 11.32 -15.86 8.21
C ASP A 21 11.99 -14.70 8.95
N ILE A 22 12.29 -13.60 8.25
CA ILE A 22 12.87 -12.38 8.84
C ILE A 22 11.79 -11.55 9.53
N PHE A 23 10.52 -11.71 9.13
CA PHE A 23 9.43 -10.84 9.53
C PHE A 23 8.30 -11.59 10.23
N THR A 24 7.65 -10.91 11.18
CA THR A 24 6.33 -11.34 11.64
C THR A 24 5.32 -11.27 10.47
N LYS A 25 4.24 -12.05 10.52
CA LYS A 25 3.19 -12.04 9.47
C LYS A 25 2.72 -10.62 9.08
N PRO A 26 2.37 -9.70 10.00
CA PRO A 26 1.95 -8.35 9.63
C PRO A 26 3.07 -7.53 9.00
N GLN A 27 4.32 -7.66 9.47
CA GLN A 27 5.47 -6.98 8.88
C GLN A 27 5.76 -7.48 7.47
N PHE A 28 5.68 -8.80 7.24
CA PHE A 28 5.90 -9.40 5.92
C PHE A 28 4.88 -8.91 4.91
N ASN A 29 3.59 -8.86 5.29
CA ASN A 29 2.55 -8.30 4.43
C ASN A 29 2.84 -6.84 4.06
N HIS A 30 3.31 -6.04 5.02
CA HIS A 30 3.66 -4.65 4.77
C HIS A 30 4.89 -4.52 3.86
N PHE A 31 5.90 -5.37 4.07
CA PHE A 31 7.08 -5.46 3.22
C PHE A 31 6.72 -5.81 1.77
N GLN A 32 5.85 -6.81 1.57
CA GLN A 32 5.38 -7.16 0.22
C GLN A 32 4.68 -5.99 -0.47
N ASN A 33 3.82 -5.25 0.26
CA ASN A 33 3.17 -4.05 -0.27
C ASN A 33 4.19 -2.95 -0.58
N LEU A 34 5.17 -2.73 0.30
CA LEU A 34 6.22 -1.74 0.08
C LEU A 34 7.01 -2.03 -1.20
N ILE A 35 7.51 -3.25 -1.37
CA ILE A 35 8.29 -3.64 -2.55
C ILE A 35 7.45 -3.50 -3.82
N THR A 36 6.21 -4.00 -3.79
CA THR A 36 5.30 -3.91 -4.93
C THR A 36 5.01 -2.45 -5.29
N GLY A 37 4.80 -1.59 -4.29
CA GLY A 37 4.63 -0.16 -4.51
C GLY A 37 5.87 0.51 -5.08
N ILE A 38 7.08 0.16 -4.60
CA ILE A 38 8.34 0.70 -5.15
C ILE A 38 8.50 0.37 -6.64
N ILE A 39 8.05 -0.82 -7.07
CA ILE A 39 8.13 -1.27 -8.47
C ILE A 39 7.13 -0.50 -9.35
N VAL A 40 5.91 -0.29 -8.86
CA VAL A 40 4.81 0.29 -9.65
C VAL A 40 4.80 1.83 -9.62
N SER A 41 5.29 2.43 -8.54
CA SER A 41 5.24 3.87 -8.31
C SER A 41 6.30 4.61 -9.13
N ASP A 42 5.86 5.65 -9.85
CA ASP A 42 6.73 6.51 -10.65
C ASP A 42 7.68 7.28 -9.71
N ASN A 43 7.13 7.91 -8.66
CA ASN A 43 7.95 8.49 -7.60
C ASN A 43 7.97 7.58 -6.36
N LYS A 44 9.15 7.38 -5.79
CA LYS A 44 9.39 6.41 -4.70
C LYS A 44 9.08 7.01 -3.33
N THR A 45 8.08 7.89 -3.26
CA THR A 45 7.65 8.48 -2.00
C THR A 45 6.74 7.50 -1.26
N ILE A 46 6.80 7.51 0.07
CA ILE A 46 5.93 6.66 0.90
C ILE A 46 4.44 7.01 0.67
N GLN A 47 4.13 8.27 0.40
CA GLN A 47 2.76 8.70 0.11
C GLN A 47 2.25 8.06 -1.19
N GLU A 48 2.99 8.18 -2.29
CA GLU A 48 2.57 7.63 -3.58
C GLU A 48 2.48 6.10 -3.57
N ILE A 49 3.43 5.44 -2.88
CA ILE A 49 3.37 3.99 -2.64
C ILE A 49 2.09 3.62 -1.88
N ASN A 50 1.73 4.37 -0.84
CA ASN A 50 0.49 4.13 -0.10
C ASN A 50 -0.76 4.37 -0.95
N ASP A 51 -0.74 5.38 -1.82
CA ASP A 51 -1.84 5.73 -2.71
C ASP A 51 -2.11 4.61 -3.74
N CYS A 52 -1.07 3.86 -4.13
CA CYS A 52 -1.20 2.70 -5.01
C CYS A 52 -2.04 1.56 -4.40
N PHE A 53 -2.04 1.38 -3.07
CA PHE A 53 -2.77 0.28 -2.40
C PHE A 53 -4.19 0.63 -1.96
N GLY A 54 -4.79 1.67 -2.56
CA GLY A 54 -6.22 1.93 -2.44
C GLY A 54 -6.70 2.01 -0.99
N LYS A 55 -6.07 2.86 -0.16
CA LYS A 55 -6.70 3.22 1.11
C LYS A 55 -7.98 3.99 0.79
N LYS A 56 -9.12 3.39 1.16
CA LYS A 56 -10.45 4.04 1.22
C LYS A 56 -10.26 5.52 1.49
N LYS A 57 -10.83 6.37 0.64
CA LYS A 57 -10.93 7.83 0.86
C LYS A 57 -11.08 8.06 2.38
N PRO A 58 -10.23 8.85 3.05
CA PRO A 58 -10.54 9.27 4.40
C PRO A 58 -11.98 9.77 4.35
N LYS A 59 -12.86 9.23 5.21
CA LYS A 59 -14.23 9.74 5.33
C LYS A 59 -14.05 11.24 5.45
N GLN A 60 -14.55 12.00 4.47
CA GLN A 60 -14.63 13.45 4.62
C GLN A 60 -15.34 13.64 5.94
N PHE A 61 -14.62 14.12 6.95
CA PHE A 61 -15.26 14.68 8.11
C PHE A 61 -16.09 15.81 7.52
N LYS A 62 -17.40 15.58 7.38
CA LYS A 62 -18.34 16.67 7.12
C LYS A 62 -18.04 17.65 8.24
N GLN A 63 -17.48 18.80 7.87
CA GLN A 63 -17.52 19.95 8.76
C GLN A 63 -19.00 20.18 9.02
N VAL A 64 -19.47 19.68 10.16
CA VAL A 64 -20.74 20.13 10.72
C VAL A 64 -20.43 21.54 11.17
N TYR A 65 -20.67 22.51 10.29
CA TYR A 65 -20.88 23.88 10.73
C TYR A 65 -22.12 23.83 11.62
N ASP A 66 -21.93 24.03 12.91
CA ASP A 66 -23.00 24.30 13.86
C ASP A 66 -23.10 25.84 13.97
N PRO A 67 -24.13 26.47 13.38
CA PRO A 67 -24.32 27.91 13.49
C PRO A 67 -25.19 28.19 14.72
N PHE A 68 -24.60 28.10 15.92
CA PHE A 68 -25.14 28.68 17.14
C PHE A 68 -24.03 29.29 17.99
#